data_AF-A0A972SGC8-F1
#
_entry.id   AF-A0A972SGC8-F1
#
_cell.length_a   1.000
_cell.length_b   1.000
_cell.length_c   1.000
_cell.angle_alpha   90.00
_cell.angle_beta   90.00
_cell.angle_gamma   90.00
#
_symmetry.space_group_name_H-M   'P 1'
#
loop_
_entity.id
_entity.type
_entity.pdbx_description
1 polymer ?
#
loop_
_entity_poly.entity_id
_entity_poly.type
_entity_poly.pdbx_seq_one_letter_code
_entity_poly.pdbx_strand_id
1 'polypeptide(L)'
;MTQDAFIQQLRHELRSLPKQVVDEIVADYREYIGDALAAGRSEAEVVAALGDPVKLARELKAQATFRQWETRRSFGNLMRVVASIAGLGLLQLLLLIPFMFYLLMLTIGYAVSGALVIAGLVTVVALGSHHLFGWPAFNSVPFTFESGDVKMDQQAGGSGSDKAAKDDDDDADADGASAQGDARLATANMKVFRVVGDRFLLRPDAATRISIVTFAGPIDIKNDEGKLKINSVGGARELFKVEPDGTWSIASTDIVALDLKDDEGDHVSAARIGTGAKAMAWDIKNHGDHVSFVQGMDATGKGLAVHSGSDSVVIDRDHIAIKSGSDNVVVVGPHGSGIGAMIYGFAMLVAGIVGLWLCLWLTRITWRALVRYVQRQLDLITARLDEGQSA
;
A
#
# COMPACT_ATOMS: atom_id res chain seq x y z
N MET A 1 -87.24 -32.92 29.65
CA MET A 1 -87.31 -32.16 28.37
C MET A 1 -87.47 -33.18 27.25
N THR A 2 -88.25 -32.89 26.20
CA THR A 2 -88.37 -33.78 25.04
C THR A 2 -87.14 -33.66 24.13
N GLN A 3 -86.86 -34.67 23.32
CA GLN A 3 -85.77 -34.73 22.35
C GLN A 3 -85.82 -33.54 21.39
N ASP A 4 -87.01 -33.21 20.86
CA ASP A 4 -87.17 -32.09 19.94
C ASP A 4 -86.82 -30.75 20.59
N ALA A 5 -87.19 -30.56 21.85
CA ALA A 5 -86.83 -29.38 22.62
C ALA A 5 -85.32 -29.32 22.90
N PHE A 6 -84.67 -30.47 23.16
CA PHE A 6 -83.21 -30.56 23.32
C PHE A 6 -82.49 -30.13 22.04
N ILE A 7 -82.87 -30.71 20.91
CA ILE A 7 -82.22 -30.46 19.61
C ILE A 7 -82.45 -29.02 19.15
N GLN A 8 -83.66 -28.47 19.35
CA GLN A 8 -83.93 -27.06 19.03
C GLN A 8 -83.05 -26.12 19.86
N GLN A 9 -82.91 -26.39 21.16
CA GLN A 9 -82.06 -25.58 22.03
C GLN A 9 -80.57 -25.71 21.66
N LEU A 10 -80.09 -26.92 21.37
CA LEU A 10 -78.72 -27.17 20.92
C LEU A 10 -78.42 -26.44 19.61
N ARG A 11 -79.32 -26.50 18.63
CA ARG A 11 -79.21 -25.76 17.36
C ARG A 11 -79.23 -24.25 17.58
N HIS A 12 -80.10 -23.76 18.46
CA HIS A 12 -80.17 -22.33 18.78
C HIS A 12 -78.85 -21.84 19.40
N GLU A 13 -78.28 -22.60 20.32
CA GLU A 13 -76.99 -22.27 20.92
C GLU A 13 -75.86 -22.34 19.90
N LEU A 14 -75.81 -23.35 19.02
CA LEU A 14 -74.75 -23.52 18.03
C LEU A 14 -74.81 -22.55 16.83
N ARG A 15 -75.82 -21.66 16.74
CA ARG A 15 -76.02 -20.71 15.62
C ARG A 15 -74.83 -19.82 15.26
N SER A 16 -73.86 -19.66 16.17
CA SER A 16 -72.64 -18.88 15.93
C SER A 16 -71.61 -19.61 15.06
N LEU A 17 -71.79 -20.92 14.83
CA LEU A 17 -70.96 -21.73 13.94
C LEU A 17 -71.56 -21.75 12.51
N PRO A 18 -70.77 -22.09 11.48
CA PRO A 18 -71.28 -22.21 10.11
C PRO A 18 -72.42 -23.22 10.02
N LYS A 19 -73.49 -22.88 9.29
CA LYS A 19 -74.73 -23.69 9.21
C LYS A 19 -74.48 -25.17 8.90
N GLN A 20 -73.54 -25.45 7.99
CA GLN A 20 -73.20 -26.81 7.59
C GLN A 20 -72.64 -27.65 8.74
N VAL A 21 -71.82 -27.05 9.61
CA VAL A 21 -71.27 -27.71 10.81
C VAL A 21 -72.36 -27.91 11.87
N VAL A 22 -73.26 -26.95 12.02
CA VAL A 22 -74.40 -27.05 12.95
C VAL A 22 -75.34 -28.18 12.54
N ASP A 23 -75.62 -28.30 11.25
CA ASP A 23 -76.52 -29.33 10.73
C ASP A 23 -75.91 -30.74 10.83
N GLU A 24 -74.60 -30.87 10.63
CA GLU A 24 -73.85 -32.12 10.84
C GLU A 24 -73.90 -32.56 12.31
N ILE A 25 -73.51 -31.68 13.24
CA ILE A 25 -73.55 -31.99 14.68
C ILE A 25 -74.97 -32.37 15.12
N VAL A 26 -75.99 -31.64 14.67
CA VAL A 26 -77.39 -31.93 15.02
C VAL A 26 -77.85 -33.26 14.44
N ALA A 27 -77.40 -33.65 13.26
CA ALA A 27 -77.71 -34.94 12.66
C ALA A 27 -77.13 -36.10 13.49
N ASP A 28 -75.86 -36.00 13.90
CA ASP A 28 -75.18 -37.03 14.70
C ASP A 28 -75.89 -37.28 16.04
N TYR A 29 -76.29 -36.22 16.73
CA TYR A 29 -77.01 -36.36 17.99
C TYR A 29 -78.45 -36.86 17.80
N ARG A 30 -79.09 -36.57 16.66
CA ARG A 30 -80.40 -37.15 16.34
C ARG A 30 -80.30 -38.65 16.07
N GLU A 31 -79.27 -39.08 15.36
CA GLU A 31 -78.99 -40.50 15.12
C GLU A 31 -78.70 -41.22 16.44
N TYR A 32 -77.83 -40.67 17.30
CA TYR A 32 -77.54 -41.23 18.61
C TYR A 32 -78.78 -41.40 19.50
N ILE A 33 -79.66 -40.38 19.55
CA ILE A 33 -80.90 -40.47 20.34
C ILE A 33 -81.85 -41.49 19.71
N GLY A 34 -81.94 -41.54 18.38
CA GLY A 34 -82.74 -42.54 17.65
C GLY A 34 -82.30 -43.97 17.95
N ASP A 35 -81.00 -44.24 17.94
CA ASP A 35 -80.44 -45.55 18.25
C ASP A 35 -80.68 -45.95 19.71
N ALA A 36 -80.55 -45.00 20.64
CA ALA A 36 -80.82 -45.25 22.05
C ALA A 36 -82.30 -45.57 22.34
N LEU A 37 -83.22 -44.93 21.61
CA LEU A 37 -84.65 -45.25 21.66
C LEU A 37 -84.95 -46.62 21.06
N ALA A 38 -84.33 -46.96 19.93
CA ALA A 38 -84.46 -48.28 19.30
C ALA A 38 -83.91 -49.42 20.19
N ALA A 39 -82.91 -49.12 21.01
CA ALA A 39 -82.36 -50.02 22.03
C ALA A 39 -83.26 -50.16 23.28
N GLY A 40 -84.45 -49.54 23.29
CA GLY A 40 -85.44 -49.68 24.35
C GLY A 40 -85.25 -48.73 25.55
N ARG A 41 -84.37 -47.73 25.46
CA ARG A 41 -84.26 -46.69 26.50
C ARG A 41 -85.37 -45.66 26.35
N SER A 42 -85.80 -45.09 27.47
CA SER A 42 -86.81 -44.03 27.44
C SER A 42 -86.20 -42.69 26.99
N GLU A 43 -86.96 -41.90 26.24
CA GLU A 43 -86.54 -40.57 25.74
C GLU A 43 -86.04 -39.67 26.87
N ALA A 44 -86.72 -39.69 28.02
CA ALA A 44 -86.38 -38.88 29.18
C ALA A 44 -85.01 -39.26 29.77
N GLU A 45 -84.67 -40.55 29.77
CA GLU A 45 -83.40 -41.06 30.28
C GLU A 45 -82.24 -40.71 29.35
N VAL A 46 -82.45 -40.81 28.03
CA VAL A 46 -81.43 -40.46 27.03
C VAL A 46 -81.12 -38.97 27.11
N VAL A 47 -82.14 -38.10 27.11
CA VAL A 47 -81.95 -36.65 27.19
C VAL A 47 -81.32 -36.24 28.53
N ALA A 48 -81.66 -36.90 29.64
CA ALA A 48 -81.03 -36.66 30.93
C ALA A 48 -79.54 -37.05 30.94
N ALA A 49 -79.16 -38.11 30.22
CA ALA A 49 -77.78 -38.55 30.09
C ALA A 49 -76.93 -37.60 29.23
N LEU A 50 -77.51 -36.93 28.23
CA LEU A 50 -76.81 -35.89 27.45
C LEU A 50 -76.57 -34.60 28.26
N GLY A 51 -77.30 -34.39 29.35
CA GLY A 51 -77.12 -33.25 30.25
C GLY A 51 -77.69 -31.94 29.71
N ASP A 52 -77.04 -30.82 30.06
CA ASP A 52 -77.50 -29.47 29.71
C ASP A 52 -77.06 -29.06 28.29
N PRO A 53 -78.00 -28.81 27.35
CA PRO A 53 -77.68 -28.46 25.96
C PRO A 53 -76.82 -27.20 25.84
N VAL A 54 -76.92 -26.26 26.80
CA VAL A 54 -76.14 -25.02 26.80
C VAL A 54 -74.66 -25.29 27.10
N LYS A 55 -74.39 -26.19 28.04
CA LYS A 55 -73.00 -26.59 28.37
C LYS A 55 -72.36 -27.37 27.23
N LEU A 56 -73.11 -28.32 26.66
CA LEU A 56 -72.66 -29.10 25.52
C LEU A 56 -72.35 -28.20 24.31
N ALA A 57 -73.22 -27.25 24.00
CA ALA A 57 -72.99 -26.29 22.92
C ALA A 57 -71.73 -25.43 23.15
N ARG A 58 -71.45 -25.05 24.40
CA ARG A 58 -70.25 -24.27 24.75
C ARG A 58 -68.96 -25.06 24.55
N GLU A 59 -68.97 -26.34 24.91
CA GLU A 59 -67.84 -27.26 24.71
C GLU A 59 -67.58 -27.51 23.23
N LEU A 60 -68.63 -27.83 22.47
CA LEU A 60 -68.54 -28.05 21.02
C LEU A 60 -68.04 -26.81 20.27
N LYS A 61 -68.50 -25.61 20.67
CA LYS A 61 -67.97 -24.34 20.12
C LYS A 61 -66.49 -24.15 20.41
N ALA A 62 -66.03 -24.46 21.62
CA ALA A 62 -64.63 -24.32 21.97
C ALA A 62 -63.75 -25.25 21.13
N GLN A 63 -64.16 -26.51 20.96
CA GLN A 63 -63.45 -27.49 20.11
C GLN A 63 -63.47 -27.09 18.63
N ALA A 64 -64.62 -26.64 18.11
CA ALA A 64 -64.74 -26.18 16.72
C ALA A 64 -63.88 -24.94 16.44
N THR A 65 -63.83 -23.99 17.39
CA THR A 65 -63.01 -22.78 17.28
C THR A 65 -61.52 -23.11 17.33
N PHE A 66 -61.11 -24.05 18.18
CA PHE A 66 -59.73 -24.51 18.27
C PHE A 66 -59.27 -25.21 16.98
N ARG A 67 -60.08 -26.14 16.43
CA ARG A 67 -59.81 -26.76 15.12
C ARG A 67 -59.77 -25.75 13.98
N GLN A 68 -60.69 -24.78 13.96
CA GLN A 68 -60.66 -23.73 12.94
C GLN A 68 -59.42 -22.82 13.05
N TRP A 69 -58.95 -22.54 14.26
CA TRP A 69 -57.71 -21.79 14.49
C TRP A 69 -56.49 -22.57 14.00
N GLU A 70 -56.41 -23.87 14.30
CA GLU A 70 -55.35 -24.76 13.83
C GLU A 70 -55.34 -24.89 12.30
N THR A 71 -56.53 -24.97 11.69
CA THR A 71 -56.69 -25.07 10.22
C THR A 71 -56.40 -23.74 9.50
N ARG A 72 -56.77 -22.59 10.08
CA ARG A 72 -56.46 -21.26 9.53
C ARG A 72 -54.99 -20.86 9.72
N ARG A 73 -54.30 -21.44 10.70
CA ARG A 73 -52.85 -21.32 10.89
C ARG A 73 -52.09 -22.25 9.94
N SER A 74 -52.40 -22.14 8.64
CA SER A 74 -51.79 -22.90 7.56
C SER A 74 -50.28 -22.65 7.53
N PHE A 75 -49.53 -23.53 8.19
CA PHE A 75 -48.06 -23.57 8.18
C PHE A 75 -47.51 -23.59 6.76
N GLY A 76 -48.25 -24.17 5.80
CA GLY A 76 -47.91 -24.17 4.38
C GLY A 76 -47.91 -22.77 3.76
N ASN A 77 -48.92 -21.93 4.03
CA ASN A 77 -48.94 -20.55 3.53
C ASN A 77 -47.89 -19.68 4.23
N LEU A 78 -47.68 -19.87 5.54
CA LEU A 78 -46.63 -19.14 6.26
C LEU A 78 -45.23 -19.51 5.74
N MET A 79 -44.94 -20.79 5.52
CA MET A 79 -43.69 -21.24 4.92
C MET A 79 -43.49 -20.72 3.51
N ARG A 80 -44.57 -20.62 2.71
CA ARG A 80 -44.50 -20.04 1.36
C ARG A 80 -44.17 -18.54 1.40
N VAL A 81 -44.76 -17.79 2.35
CA VAL A 81 -44.44 -16.37 2.55
C VAL A 81 -43.01 -16.18 3.05
N VAL A 82 -42.57 -16.97 4.04
CA VAL A 82 -41.20 -16.94 4.56
C VAL A 82 -40.19 -17.32 3.48
N ALA A 83 -40.47 -18.34 2.67
CA ALA A 83 -39.63 -18.71 1.53
C ALA A 83 -39.59 -17.61 0.46
N SER A 84 -40.67 -16.88 0.25
CA SER A 84 -40.71 -15.74 -0.67
C SER A 84 -39.88 -14.57 -0.17
N ILE A 85 -39.95 -14.25 1.13
CA ILE A 85 -39.16 -13.20 1.77
C ILE A 85 -37.67 -13.60 1.80
N ALA A 86 -37.36 -14.85 2.14
CA ALA A 86 -36.00 -15.39 2.11
C ALA A 86 -35.43 -15.43 0.68
N GLY A 87 -36.25 -15.78 -0.30
CA GLY A 87 -35.89 -15.75 -1.73
C GLY A 87 -35.58 -14.34 -2.22
N LEU A 88 -36.36 -13.33 -1.80
CA LEU A 88 -36.06 -11.92 -2.06
C LEU A 88 -34.72 -11.48 -1.43
N GLY A 89 -34.45 -11.90 -0.20
CA GLY A 89 -33.16 -11.64 0.46
C GLY A 89 -31.98 -12.32 -0.26
N LEU A 90 -32.17 -13.56 -0.72
CA LEU A 90 -31.15 -14.30 -1.47
C LEU A 90 -30.89 -13.68 -2.85
N LEU A 91 -31.93 -13.20 -3.54
CA LEU A 91 -31.78 -12.44 -4.79
C LEU A 91 -31.02 -11.13 -4.57
N GLN A 92 -31.28 -10.43 -3.46
CA GLN A 92 -30.53 -9.22 -3.10
C GLN A 92 -29.07 -9.56 -2.80
N LEU A 93 -28.78 -10.65 -2.11
CA LEU A 93 -27.41 -11.11 -1.85
C LEU A 93 -26.70 -11.52 -3.14
N LEU A 94 -27.38 -12.24 -4.04
CA LEU A 94 -26.87 -12.62 -5.35
C LEU A 94 -26.55 -11.40 -6.22
N LEU A 95 -27.35 -10.33 -6.12
CA LEU A 95 -27.10 -9.06 -6.81
C LEU A 95 -26.00 -8.23 -6.12
N LEU A 96 -25.84 -8.36 -4.80
CA LEU A 96 -24.83 -7.65 -4.02
C LEU A 96 -23.41 -8.13 -4.33
N ILE A 97 -23.21 -9.44 -4.53
CA ILE A 97 -21.89 -10.03 -4.83
C ILE A 97 -21.22 -9.39 -6.06
N PRO A 98 -21.83 -9.35 -7.26
CA PRO A 98 -21.21 -8.74 -8.44
C PRO A 98 -21.05 -7.22 -8.27
N PHE A 99 -21.94 -6.56 -7.52
CA PHE A 99 -21.79 -5.14 -7.20
C PHE A 99 -20.56 -4.87 -6.31
N MET A 100 -20.32 -5.74 -5.32
CA MET A 100 -19.15 -5.64 -4.45
C MET A 100 -17.86 -5.95 -5.20
N PHE A 101 -17.88 -6.93 -6.10
CA PHE A 101 -16.76 -7.21 -7.00
C PHE A 101 -16.45 -6.03 -7.92
N TYR A 102 -17.49 -5.38 -8.47
CA TYR A 102 -17.33 -4.17 -9.26
C TYR A 102 -16.67 -3.03 -8.47
N LEU A 103 -17.09 -2.80 -7.22
CA LEU A 103 -16.48 -1.78 -6.36
C LEU A 103 -15.02 -2.09 -6.05
N LEU A 104 -14.69 -3.37 -5.81
CA LEU A 104 -13.30 -3.81 -5.61
C LEU A 104 -12.44 -3.56 -6.86
N MET A 105 -12.96 -3.89 -8.05
CA MET A 105 -12.24 -3.63 -9.29
C MET A 105 -12.02 -2.14 -9.52
N LEU A 106 -12.99 -1.31 -9.13
CA LEU A 106 -12.90 0.14 -9.21
C LEU A 106 -11.83 0.70 -8.26
N THR A 107 -11.74 0.21 -7.02
CA THR A 107 -10.70 0.65 -6.06
C THR A 107 -9.30 0.25 -6.53
N ILE A 108 -9.14 -0.98 -7.05
CA ILE A 108 -7.88 -1.43 -7.66
C ILE A 108 -7.54 -0.54 -8.86
N GLY A 109 -8.52 -0.20 -9.71
CA GLY A 109 -8.33 0.71 -10.84
C GLY A 109 -7.80 2.09 -10.43
N TYR A 110 -8.34 2.68 -9.35
CA TYR A 110 -7.83 3.93 -8.79
C TYR A 110 -6.40 3.79 -8.25
N ALA A 111 -6.12 2.73 -7.50
CA ALA A 111 -4.80 2.50 -6.92
C ALA A 111 -3.73 2.34 -8.02
N VAL A 112 -4.00 1.51 -9.03
CA VAL A 112 -3.09 1.29 -10.17
C VAL A 112 -2.91 2.58 -10.96
N SER A 113 -4.01 3.26 -11.33
CA SER A 113 -3.91 4.49 -12.13
C SER A 113 -3.18 5.59 -11.36
N GLY A 114 -3.43 5.74 -10.06
CA GLY A 114 -2.70 6.67 -9.20
C GLY A 114 -1.20 6.35 -9.11
N ALA A 115 -0.85 5.07 -8.91
CA ALA A 115 0.54 4.63 -8.91
C ALA A 115 1.23 4.90 -10.25
N LEU A 116 0.55 4.68 -11.39
CA LEU A 116 1.08 5.00 -12.73
C LEU A 116 1.33 6.50 -12.91
N VAL A 117 0.43 7.36 -12.43
CA VAL A 117 0.64 8.82 -12.49
C VAL A 117 1.85 9.23 -11.65
N ILE A 118 1.95 8.73 -10.42
CA ILE A 118 3.07 9.06 -9.52
C ILE A 118 4.39 8.54 -10.11
N ALA A 119 4.43 7.28 -10.54
CA ALA A 119 5.61 6.69 -11.16
C ALA A 119 6.01 7.43 -12.43
N GLY A 120 5.06 7.70 -13.34
CA GLY A 120 5.30 8.48 -14.55
C GLY A 120 5.81 9.88 -14.24
N LEU A 121 5.25 10.57 -13.24
CA LEU A 121 5.69 11.91 -12.84
C LEU A 121 7.11 11.87 -12.27
N VAL A 122 7.41 10.93 -11.38
CA VAL A 122 8.77 10.75 -10.83
C VAL A 122 9.76 10.45 -11.94
N THR A 123 9.42 9.57 -12.88
CA THR A 123 10.28 9.25 -14.03
C THR A 123 10.51 10.47 -14.91
N VAL A 124 9.47 11.22 -15.27
CA VAL A 124 9.59 12.43 -16.11
C VAL A 124 10.37 13.53 -15.40
N VAL A 125 10.17 13.73 -14.09
CA VAL A 125 10.90 14.75 -13.32
C VAL A 125 12.35 14.33 -13.11
N ALA A 126 12.62 13.09 -12.72
CA ALA A 126 13.96 12.62 -12.40
C ALA A 126 14.84 12.48 -13.65
N LEU A 127 14.30 11.90 -14.72
CA LEU A 127 14.98 11.86 -16.00
C LEU A 127 15.06 13.27 -16.60
N GLY A 128 13.93 14.01 -16.63
CA GLY A 128 13.84 15.40 -17.07
C GLY A 128 14.95 16.28 -16.49
N SER A 129 15.12 16.17 -15.16
CA SER A 129 16.14 16.90 -14.43
C SER A 129 17.55 16.43 -14.78
N HIS A 130 17.75 15.13 -15.01
CA HIS A 130 19.02 14.59 -15.44
C HIS A 130 19.43 15.10 -16.83
N HIS A 131 18.50 15.19 -17.80
CA HIS A 131 18.84 15.69 -19.15
C HIS A 131 19.02 17.20 -19.20
N LEU A 132 18.28 17.96 -18.39
CA LEU A 132 18.28 19.43 -18.43
C LEU A 132 19.27 20.06 -17.44
N PHE A 133 19.58 19.37 -16.34
CA PHE A 133 20.38 19.92 -15.25
C PHE A 133 21.51 18.98 -14.78
N GLY A 134 21.66 17.78 -15.37
CA GLY A 134 22.66 16.79 -14.94
C GLY A 134 22.40 16.20 -13.55
N TRP A 135 21.23 16.48 -12.96
CA TRP A 135 20.90 16.17 -11.57
C TRP A 135 19.61 15.33 -11.45
N PRO A 136 19.57 14.28 -10.62
CA PRO A 136 20.69 13.70 -9.87
C PRO A 136 21.65 12.94 -10.79
N ALA A 137 22.93 12.88 -10.43
CA ALA A 137 23.87 11.97 -11.06
C ALA A 137 23.49 10.54 -10.65
N PHE A 138 22.86 9.77 -11.55
CA PHE A 138 22.53 8.36 -11.29
C PHE A 138 23.76 7.44 -11.28
N ASN A 139 24.96 8.02 -11.42
CA ASN A 139 26.22 7.34 -11.14
C ASN A 139 26.51 7.40 -9.63
N SER A 140 25.58 6.92 -8.80
CA SER A 140 25.99 6.46 -7.48
C SER A 140 26.95 5.30 -7.74
N VAL A 141 28.23 5.52 -7.44
CA VAL A 141 29.24 4.47 -7.39
C VAL A 141 28.60 3.23 -6.72
N PRO A 142 28.68 2.03 -7.34
CA PRO A 142 27.86 0.86 -6.96
C PRO A 142 28.25 0.22 -5.62
N PHE A 143 29.02 0.94 -4.79
CA PHE A 143 29.56 0.48 -3.53
C PHE A 143 29.41 1.58 -2.49
N THR A 144 28.91 1.20 -1.31
CA THR A 144 28.92 2.03 -0.11
C THR A 144 29.83 1.32 0.89
N PHE A 145 30.85 2.02 1.40
CA PHE A 145 31.68 1.49 2.48
C PHE A 145 30.95 1.69 3.81
N GLU A 146 30.27 0.66 4.30
CA GLU A 146 29.77 0.63 5.68
C GLU A 146 30.94 0.28 6.60
N SER A 147 31.67 1.30 7.07
CA SER A 147 32.63 1.14 8.17
C SER A 147 31.86 0.75 9.43
N GLY A 148 31.73 -0.55 9.69
CA GLY A 148 31.18 -1.05 10.93
C GLY A 148 32.04 -0.63 12.11
N ASP A 149 31.67 0.45 12.79
CA ASP A 149 32.04 0.60 14.19
C ASP A 149 31.32 -0.51 14.94
N VAL A 150 32.07 -1.52 15.37
CA VAL A 150 31.58 -2.55 16.30
C VAL A 150 31.21 -1.84 17.61
N LYS A 151 29.99 -1.32 17.68
CA LYS A 151 29.38 -0.87 18.92
C LYS A 151 28.98 -2.11 19.70
N MET A 152 29.76 -2.38 20.74
CA MET A 152 29.34 -3.23 21.86
C MET A 152 27.98 -2.71 22.36
N ASP A 153 27.04 -3.63 22.55
CA ASP A 153 25.67 -3.39 23.00
C ASP A 153 25.55 -2.32 24.09
N GLN A 154 24.71 -1.31 23.86
CA GLN A 154 23.79 -0.86 24.90
C GLN A 154 22.51 -0.25 24.33
N GLN A 155 21.46 -1.01 24.54
CA GLN A 155 20.05 -0.71 24.40
C GLN A 155 19.64 0.47 25.30
N ALA A 156 18.94 1.46 24.74
CA ALA A 156 17.68 2.04 25.26
C ALA A 156 17.37 3.43 24.67
N GLY A 157 16.20 3.55 24.04
CA GLY A 157 15.19 4.60 24.30
C GLY A 157 15.49 6.05 23.88
N GLY A 158 14.55 6.65 23.11
CA GLY A 158 14.40 8.10 23.11
C GLY A 158 13.78 8.69 21.86
N SER A 159 12.48 8.95 21.92
CA SER A 159 11.68 9.75 20.99
C SER A 159 12.00 11.26 21.10
N GLY A 160 11.76 12.03 20.03
CA GLY A 160 11.60 13.50 20.04
C GLY A 160 12.39 14.19 18.90
N SER A 161 11.76 14.56 17.77
CA SER A 161 11.02 15.82 17.52
C SER A 161 11.88 17.09 17.61
N ASP A 162 11.96 17.78 16.47
CA ASP A 162 12.07 19.23 16.25
C ASP A 162 12.91 20.08 17.21
N LYS A 163 13.87 20.82 16.64
CA LYS A 163 13.87 22.28 16.80
C LYS A 163 14.81 22.99 15.83
N ALA A 164 14.21 23.86 15.04
CA ALA A 164 14.83 25.07 14.51
C ALA A 164 15.10 26.07 15.64
N ALA A 165 16.24 26.75 15.54
CA ALA A 165 16.53 28.12 15.93
C ALA A 165 18.02 28.36 15.61
N LYS A 166 18.55 29.54 15.29
CA LYS A 166 18.11 30.85 14.80
C LYS A 166 19.40 31.70 14.96
N ASP A 167 19.68 32.54 13.97
CA ASP A 167 20.50 33.77 13.94
C ASP A 167 21.48 34.04 15.09
N ASP A 168 22.73 34.36 14.74
CA ASP A 168 23.37 35.58 15.22
C ASP A 168 24.36 36.07 14.14
N ASP A 169 24.13 37.31 13.71
CA ASP A 169 25.04 38.15 12.92
C ASP A 169 26.25 38.54 13.77
N ASP A 170 27.44 38.62 13.17
CA ASP A 170 28.47 39.58 13.59
C ASP A 170 29.45 39.84 12.43
N ASP A 171 29.41 41.08 11.93
CA ASP A 171 30.34 41.69 10.99
C ASP A 171 31.72 41.89 11.62
N ALA A 172 32.79 41.60 10.87
CA ALA A 172 34.08 42.28 11.02
C ALA A 172 34.92 42.18 9.74
N ASP A 173 35.08 43.33 9.09
CA ASP A 173 36.01 43.60 7.99
C ASP A 173 37.48 43.33 8.34
N ALA A 174 38.25 42.81 7.37
CA ALA A 174 39.69 43.08 7.27
C ALA A 174 40.19 42.96 5.81
N ASP A 175 40.78 44.06 5.35
CA ASP A 175 41.30 44.34 4.02
C ASP A 175 42.43 43.41 3.49
N GLY A 176 42.35 43.11 2.19
CA GLY A 176 43.36 43.43 1.18
C GLY A 176 44.75 42.76 1.19
N ALA A 177 45.03 41.92 0.17
CA ALA A 177 46.23 42.05 -0.67
C ALA A 177 46.21 41.07 -1.87
N SER A 178 46.45 41.62 -3.06
CA SER A 178 46.59 40.94 -4.35
C SER A 178 47.84 40.06 -4.44
N ALA A 179 47.74 38.86 -5.02
CA ALA A 179 48.87 38.20 -5.69
C ALA A 179 48.42 37.32 -6.87
N GLN A 180 48.96 37.72 -8.01
CA GLN A 180 48.92 37.18 -9.36
C GLN A 180 49.45 35.74 -9.47
N GLY A 181 48.80 34.93 -10.32
CA GLY A 181 49.39 33.80 -11.03
C GLY A 181 49.54 32.50 -10.24
N ASP A 182 48.63 31.55 -10.45
CA ASP A 182 48.96 30.23 -10.99
C ASP A 182 47.71 29.35 -11.03
N ALA A 183 47.43 28.77 -12.20
CA ALA A 183 46.44 27.73 -12.38
C ALA A 183 46.86 26.47 -11.61
N ARG A 184 46.57 26.44 -10.31
CA ARG A 184 46.67 25.24 -9.49
C ARG A 184 45.31 24.56 -9.50
N LEU A 185 45.22 23.53 -10.32
CA LEU A 185 44.31 22.40 -10.15
C LEU A 185 44.07 22.16 -8.65
N ALA A 186 42.80 22.10 -8.25
CA ALA A 186 42.37 21.68 -6.93
C ALA A 186 43.04 20.35 -6.59
N THR A 187 44.19 20.45 -5.94
CA THR A 187 44.93 19.32 -5.42
C THR A 187 44.25 19.09 -4.09
N ALA A 188 43.42 18.04 -3.99
CA ALA A 188 42.89 17.60 -2.70
C ALA A 188 44.05 17.64 -1.71
N ASN A 189 43.93 18.43 -0.65
CA ASN A 189 45.03 18.79 0.23
C ASN A 189 45.40 17.63 1.18
N MET A 190 45.19 16.39 0.73
CA MET A 190 45.60 15.18 1.42
C MET A 190 47.05 14.88 1.00
N LYS A 191 48.02 15.28 1.82
CA LYS A 191 49.42 14.82 1.70
C LYS A 191 49.56 13.29 1.85
N VAL A 192 48.46 12.62 2.18
CA VAL A 192 48.31 11.21 2.58
C VAL A 192 48.27 10.23 1.40
N PHE A 193 47.86 10.66 0.20
CA PHE A 193 47.71 9.76 -0.94
C PHE A 193 48.28 10.35 -2.24
N ARG A 194 49.08 9.54 -2.97
CA ARG A 194 49.57 9.89 -4.30
C ARG A 194 49.52 8.70 -5.23
N VAL A 195 49.09 8.93 -6.46
CA VAL A 195 49.20 7.96 -7.54
C VAL A 195 50.48 8.26 -8.32
N VAL A 196 51.41 7.30 -8.34
CA VAL A 196 52.68 7.42 -9.10
C VAL A 196 52.79 6.24 -10.04
N GLY A 197 52.52 6.50 -11.32
CA GLY A 197 52.45 5.46 -12.35
C GLY A 197 51.38 4.42 -12.01
N ASP A 198 51.78 3.15 -11.92
CA ASP A 198 50.90 2.03 -11.61
C ASP A 198 50.83 1.69 -10.10
N ARG A 199 51.41 2.53 -9.23
CA ARG A 199 51.45 2.30 -7.78
C ARG A 199 50.76 3.41 -7.01
N PHE A 200 50.11 3.02 -5.92
CA PHE A 200 49.52 3.94 -4.96
C PHE A 200 50.46 4.08 -3.78
N LEU A 201 50.82 5.33 -3.49
CA LEU A 201 51.63 5.74 -2.36
C LEU A 201 50.71 6.27 -1.28
N LEU A 202 50.80 5.67 -0.10
CA LEU A 202 50.00 5.97 1.07
C LEU A 202 50.94 6.41 2.19
N ARG A 203 50.70 7.59 2.74
CA ARG A 203 51.43 8.14 3.88
C ARG A 203 50.43 8.43 5.00
N PRO A 204 50.18 7.47 5.90
CA PRO A 204 49.22 7.65 6.98
C PRO A 204 49.62 8.87 7.84
N ASP A 205 48.73 9.87 7.95
CA ASP A 205 48.89 10.99 8.87
C ASP A 205 48.16 10.70 10.20
N ALA A 206 48.33 11.55 11.20
CA ALA A 206 47.51 11.51 12.41
C ALA A 206 46.04 11.73 12.02
N ALA A 207 45.12 10.95 12.61
CA ALA A 207 43.67 10.99 12.40
C ALA A 207 43.09 10.32 11.12
N THR A 208 43.90 9.95 10.11
CA THR A 208 43.37 9.29 8.91
C THR A 208 43.06 7.80 9.13
N ARG A 209 41.88 7.36 8.68
CA ARG A 209 41.51 5.94 8.54
C ARG A 209 41.66 5.52 7.08
N ILE A 210 42.42 4.45 6.84
CA ILE A 210 42.65 3.89 5.51
C ILE A 210 42.15 2.45 5.50
N SER A 211 41.13 2.15 4.71
CA SER A 211 40.62 0.81 4.48
C SER A 211 40.92 0.38 3.04
N ILE A 212 41.54 -0.78 2.85
CA ILE A 212 41.91 -1.28 1.53
C ILE A 212 41.49 -2.73 1.41
N VAL A 213 40.75 -3.05 0.36
CA VAL A 213 40.41 -4.42 -0.02
C VAL A 213 41.33 -4.85 -1.15
N THR A 214 42.12 -5.89 -0.91
CA THR A 214 43.01 -6.50 -1.91
C THR A 214 42.56 -7.92 -2.25
N PHE A 215 43.10 -8.50 -3.32
CA PHE A 215 42.86 -9.92 -3.64
C PHE A 215 43.38 -10.90 -2.57
N ALA A 216 44.31 -10.47 -1.72
CA ALA A 216 44.86 -11.27 -0.63
C ALA A 216 44.16 -11.03 0.73
N GLY A 217 43.08 -10.24 0.73
CA GLY A 217 42.24 -9.92 1.89
C GLY A 217 42.13 -8.42 2.19
N PRO A 218 41.25 -8.04 3.14
CA PRO A 218 41.11 -6.67 3.60
C PRO A 218 42.22 -6.27 4.58
N ILE A 219 42.60 -4.99 4.53
CA ILE A 219 43.53 -4.36 5.46
C ILE A 219 42.98 -2.99 5.87
N ASP A 220 42.89 -2.78 7.18
CA ASP A 220 42.53 -1.52 7.81
C ASP A 220 43.72 -0.94 8.54
N ILE A 221 44.05 0.31 8.24
CA ILE A 221 45.12 1.07 8.87
C ILE A 221 44.47 2.28 9.53
N LYS A 222 44.61 2.38 10.85
CA LYS A 222 44.14 3.51 11.64
C LYS A 222 45.30 4.11 12.41
N ASN A 223 45.51 5.42 12.30
CA ASN A 223 46.45 6.14 13.14
C ASN A 223 45.74 6.71 14.37
N ASP A 224 46.06 6.21 15.55
CA ASP A 224 45.44 6.57 16.83
C ASP A 224 46.49 7.27 17.69
N GLU A 225 46.47 8.60 17.73
CA GLU A 225 47.40 9.45 18.51
C GLU A 225 48.90 9.12 18.29
N GLY A 226 49.30 8.85 17.04
CA GLY A 226 50.68 8.52 16.68
C GLY A 226 51.05 7.05 16.81
N LYS A 227 50.10 6.18 17.18
CA LYS A 227 50.25 4.72 17.12
C LYS A 227 49.49 4.16 15.93
N LEU A 228 50.24 3.68 14.94
CA LEU A 228 49.68 3.03 13.75
C LEU A 228 49.13 1.64 14.11
N LYS A 229 47.81 1.47 14.10
CA LYS A 229 47.12 0.18 14.26
C LYS A 229 46.81 -0.38 12.87
N ILE A 230 47.35 -1.55 12.56
CA ILE A 230 47.15 -2.24 11.29
C ILE A 230 46.43 -3.55 11.57
N ASN A 231 45.20 -3.67 11.07
CA ASN A 231 44.43 -4.90 11.09
C ASN A 231 44.42 -5.47 9.67
N SER A 232 45.02 -6.64 9.46
CA SER A 232 45.05 -7.31 8.16
C SER A 232 44.51 -8.72 8.33
N VAL A 233 43.62 -9.14 7.44
CA VAL A 233 43.16 -10.53 7.36
C VAL A 233 43.78 -11.16 6.11
N GLY A 234 44.50 -12.28 6.28
CA GLY A 234 45.18 -12.96 5.17
C GLY A 234 46.54 -12.36 4.78
N GLY A 235 46.92 -12.52 3.51
CA GLY A 235 48.24 -12.12 2.97
C GLY A 235 48.32 -10.67 2.46
N ALA A 236 47.27 -9.87 2.66
CA ALA A 236 47.17 -8.50 2.15
C ALA A 236 48.37 -7.62 2.53
N ARG A 237 48.95 -7.81 3.73
CA ARG A 237 50.12 -7.06 4.21
C ARG A 237 51.36 -7.25 3.34
N GLU A 238 51.54 -8.42 2.73
CA GLU A 238 52.72 -8.78 1.92
C GLU A 238 52.74 -8.07 0.55
N LEU A 239 51.59 -7.56 0.11
CA LEU A 239 51.45 -6.79 -1.13
C LEU A 239 51.95 -5.35 -0.99
N PHE A 240 52.12 -4.86 0.24
CA PHE A 240 52.62 -3.51 0.52
C PHE A 240 54.14 -3.51 0.69
N LYS A 241 54.81 -2.63 -0.06
CA LYS A 241 56.24 -2.33 0.14
C LYS A 241 56.36 -1.02 0.91
N VAL A 242 56.96 -1.08 2.09
CA VAL A 242 57.25 0.11 2.89
C VAL A 242 58.62 0.65 2.46
N GLU A 243 58.64 1.88 1.96
CA GLU A 243 59.85 2.58 1.58
C GLU A 243 60.59 3.11 2.82
N PRO A 244 61.91 3.39 2.73
CA PRO A 244 62.72 3.84 3.89
C PRO A 244 62.25 5.16 4.51
N ASP A 245 61.45 5.93 3.79
CA ASP A 245 60.83 7.19 4.22
C ASP A 245 59.51 7.00 4.99
N GLY A 246 59.06 5.74 5.16
CA GLY A 246 57.81 5.39 5.81
C GLY A 246 56.59 5.40 4.88
N THR A 247 56.78 5.61 3.57
CA THR A 247 55.69 5.58 2.57
C THR A 247 55.32 4.14 2.23
N TRP A 248 54.02 3.84 2.19
CA TRP A 248 53.51 2.52 1.83
C TRP A 248 53.14 2.51 0.37
N SER A 249 53.71 1.58 -0.40
CA SER A 249 53.44 1.44 -1.82
C SER A 249 52.78 0.10 -2.15
N ILE A 250 51.70 0.14 -2.91
CA ILE A 250 50.97 -1.04 -3.40
C ILE A 250 50.68 -0.89 -4.89
N ALA A 251 50.66 -1.99 -5.64
CA ALA A 251 50.29 -1.93 -7.05
C ALA A 251 48.78 -1.70 -7.19
N SER A 252 48.39 -0.78 -8.07
CA SER A 252 46.98 -0.48 -8.34
C SER A 252 46.19 -1.69 -8.84
N THR A 253 46.85 -2.65 -9.49
CA THR A 253 46.25 -3.89 -9.98
C THR A 253 45.83 -4.86 -8.88
N ASP A 254 46.43 -4.74 -7.70
CA ASP A 254 46.22 -5.63 -6.57
C ASP A 254 45.11 -5.12 -5.63
N ILE A 255 44.65 -3.89 -5.89
CA ILE A 255 43.57 -3.22 -5.17
C ILE A 255 42.24 -3.52 -5.85
N VAL A 256 41.29 -3.95 -5.04
CA VAL A 256 39.89 -4.10 -5.41
C VAL A 256 39.12 -2.86 -5.01
N ALA A 257 39.36 -2.37 -3.79
CA ALA A 257 38.71 -1.18 -3.27
C ALA A 257 39.63 -0.46 -2.27
N LEU A 258 39.51 0.85 -2.17
CA LEU A 258 40.27 1.75 -1.31
C LEU A 258 39.31 2.80 -0.77
N ASP A 259 39.35 3.02 0.53
CA ASP A 259 38.61 4.07 1.21
C ASP A 259 39.55 4.78 2.19
N LEU A 260 39.75 6.07 1.97
CA LEU A 260 40.53 6.96 2.81
C LEU A 260 39.58 7.96 3.41
N LYS A 261 39.54 8.06 4.74
CA LYS A 261 38.69 9.00 5.44
C LYS A 261 39.48 9.77 6.47
N ASP A 262 39.33 11.08 6.45
CA ASP A 262 39.89 11.96 7.47
C ASP A 262 38.86 12.31 8.56
N ASP A 263 39.34 12.85 9.67
CA ASP A 263 38.49 13.29 10.79
C ASP A 263 37.65 14.53 10.45
N GLU A 264 38.12 15.37 9.54
CA GLU A 264 37.40 16.53 8.98
C GLU A 264 36.26 16.14 8.00
N GLY A 265 36.10 14.85 7.69
CA GLY A 265 35.02 14.33 6.84
C GLY A 265 35.32 14.24 5.34
N ASP A 266 36.52 14.66 4.95
CA ASP A 266 37.08 14.43 3.62
C ASP A 266 37.27 12.92 3.40
N HIS A 267 36.93 12.45 2.19
CA HIS A 267 37.19 11.07 1.84
C HIS A 267 37.57 10.89 0.37
N VAL A 268 38.42 9.90 0.14
CA VAL A 268 38.82 9.44 -1.18
C VAL A 268 38.51 7.96 -1.24
N SER A 269 37.52 7.61 -2.05
CA SER A 269 37.13 6.24 -2.30
C SER A 269 37.44 5.86 -3.74
N ALA A 270 38.01 4.69 -3.96
CA ALA A 270 38.27 4.15 -5.28
C ALA A 270 37.92 2.66 -5.30
N ALA A 271 37.23 2.19 -6.32
CA ALA A 271 36.98 0.76 -6.48
C ALA A 271 37.06 0.31 -7.93
N ARG A 272 37.45 -0.94 -8.10
CA ARG A 272 37.58 -1.57 -9.41
C ARG A 272 36.20 -1.82 -10.02
N ILE A 273 36.05 -1.44 -11.28
CA ILE A 273 34.81 -1.61 -12.06
C ILE A 273 35.08 -2.46 -13.29
N GLY A 274 34.23 -3.48 -13.49
CA GLY A 274 34.33 -4.38 -14.64
C GLY A 274 35.49 -5.38 -14.54
N THR A 275 35.85 -5.97 -15.67
CA THR A 275 36.86 -7.04 -15.74
C THR A 275 38.28 -6.51 -15.96
N GLY A 276 38.41 -5.25 -16.36
CA GLY A 276 39.69 -4.60 -16.64
C GLY A 276 40.55 -4.41 -15.39
N ALA A 277 41.86 -4.65 -15.51
CA ALA A 277 42.80 -4.52 -14.39
C ALA A 277 43.06 -3.08 -13.92
N LYS A 278 42.72 -2.09 -14.75
CA LYS A 278 42.93 -0.67 -14.51
C LYS A 278 41.64 0.14 -14.58
N ALA A 279 40.49 -0.53 -14.61
CA ALA A 279 39.19 0.12 -14.64
C ALA A 279 38.75 0.40 -13.21
N MET A 280 38.71 1.67 -12.81
CA MET A 280 38.38 2.10 -11.45
C MET A 280 37.42 3.28 -11.48
N ALA A 281 36.41 3.26 -10.62
CA ALA A 281 35.69 4.47 -10.26
C ALA A 281 36.35 5.13 -9.06
N TRP A 282 36.33 6.44 -9.08
CA TRP A 282 36.88 7.32 -8.07
C TRP A 282 35.79 8.24 -7.59
N ASP A 283 35.77 8.46 -6.28
CA ASP A 283 34.90 9.39 -5.58
C ASP A 283 35.77 10.16 -4.58
N ILE A 284 35.83 11.48 -4.71
CA ILE A 284 36.71 12.35 -3.95
C ILE A 284 35.86 13.49 -3.40
N LYS A 285 35.75 13.57 -2.09
CA LYS A 285 35.03 14.65 -1.40
C LYS A 285 35.99 15.45 -0.53
N ASN A 286 35.95 16.76 -0.70
CA ASN A 286 36.75 17.71 0.08
C ASN A 286 35.87 18.90 0.49
N HIS A 287 35.57 19.05 1.78
CA HIS A 287 34.94 20.26 2.35
C HIS A 287 33.75 20.84 1.55
N GLY A 288 32.88 19.97 1.03
CA GLY A 288 31.69 20.34 0.25
C GLY A 288 31.85 20.24 -1.27
N ASP A 289 33.08 20.18 -1.76
CA ASP A 289 33.39 19.83 -3.14
C ASP A 289 33.38 18.32 -3.32
N HIS A 290 32.91 17.86 -4.48
CA HIS A 290 32.77 16.45 -4.81
C HIS A 290 33.15 16.19 -6.26
N VAL A 291 34.13 15.32 -6.47
CA VAL A 291 34.57 14.88 -7.79
C VAL A 291 34.39 13.37 -7.88
N SER A 292 33.65 12.91 -8.89
CA SER A 292 33.54 11.49 -9.21
C SER A 292 33.87 11.23 -10.67
N PHE A 293 34.63 10.18 -10.95
CA PHE A 293 34.98 9.82 -12.32
C PHE A 293 35.27 8.33 -12.49
N VAL A 294 35.09 7.84 -13.72
CA VAL A 294 35.40 6.45 -14.09
C VAL A 294 36.61 6.41 -15.02
N GLN A 295 37.67 5.75 -14.56
CA GLN A 295 38.91 5.51 -15.29
C GLN A 295 38.87 4.12 -15.96
N GLY A 296 39.29 4.02 -17.22
CA GLY A 296 39.46 2.73 -17.92
C GLY A 296 38.95 2.75 -19.37
N MET A 297 39.67 2.09 -20.29
CA MET A 297 39.27 2.05 -21.72
C MET A 297 38.01 1.22 -21.95
N ASP A 298 37.83 0.14 -21.18
CA ASP A 298 36.72 -0.82 -21.29
C ASP A 298 35.61 -0.59 -20.25
N ALA A 299 35.72 0.46 -19.43
CA ALA A 299 34.73 0.75 -18.39
C ALA A 299 33.42 1.26 -19.01
N THR A 300 32.33 0.55 -18.77
CA THR A 300 30.96 1.01 -19.02
C THR A 300 30.62 2.15 -18.03
N GLY A 301 30.04 3.24 -18.52
CA GLY A 301 29.69 4.40 -17.69
C GLY A 301 30.82 5.41 -17.48
N LYS A 302 31.58 5.73 -18.54
CA LYS A 302 32.59 6.81 -18.48
C LYS A 302 31.88 8.14 -18.24
N GLY A 303 32.03 8.66 -17.03
CA GLY A 303 31.58 9.98 -16.67
C GLY A 303 32.61 10.68 -15.80
N LEU A 304 32.55 12.00 -15.80
CA LEU A 304 33.23 12.90 -14.87
C LEU A 304 32.17 13.85 -14.33
N ALA A 305 31.93 13.83 -13.03
CA ALA A 305 31.11 14.80 -12.34
C ALA A 305 31.96 15.55 -11.33
N VAL A 306 31.86 16.87 -11.34
CA VAL A 306 32.54 17.80 -10.43
C VAL A 306 31.47 18.70 -9.87
N HIS A 307 31.40 18.83 -8.55
CA HIS A 307 30.48 19.68 -7.82
C HIS A 307 31.27 20.55 -6.85
N SER A 308 30.94 21.83 -6.81
CA SER A 308 31.48 22.78 -5.85
C SER A 308 30.39 23.78 -5.47
N GLY A 309 29.82 23.64 -4.28
CA GLY A 309 28.69 24.46 -3.82
C GLY A 309 27.48 24.40 -4.76
N SER A 310 27.13 25.53 -5.38
CA SER A 310 26.02 25.65 -6.35
C SER A 310 26.38 25.17 -7.76
N ASP A 311 27.67 24.99 -8.03
CA ASP A 311 28.23 24.84 -9.36
C ASP A 311 28.54 23.37 -9.63
N SER A 312 28.33 22.94 -10.87
CA SER A 312 28.59 21.56 -11.25
C SER A 312 28.96 21.41 -12.71
N VAL A 313 29.89 20.51 -12.99
CA VAL A 313 30.24 20.07 -14.34
C VAL A 313 30.06 18.57 -14.40
N VAL A 314 29.16 18.10 -15.27
CA VAL A 314 28.90 16.68 -15.51
C VAL A 314 29.17 16.40 -16.98
N ILE A 315 30.08 15.48 -17.24
CA ILE A 315 30.44 14.99 -18.55
C ILE A 315 30.11 13.51 -18.56
N ASP A 316 29.18 13.10 -19.42
CA ASP A 316 28.89 11.71 -19.73
C ASP A 316 29.12 11.49 -21.23
N ARG A 317 28.98 10.24 -21.67
CA ARG A 317 29.09 9.81 -23.05
C ARG A 317 28.17 10.59 -23.99
N ASP A 318 26.99 10.96 -23.51
CA ASP A 318 25.92 11.52 -24.33
C ASP A 318 25.59 12.98 -24.02
N HIS A 319 26.12 13.57 -22.94
CA HIS A 319 25.90 14.98 -22.64
C HIS A 319 27.01 15.60 -21.79
N ILE A 320 27.19 16.92 -21.95
CA ILE A 320 28.01 17.77 -21.09
C ILE A 320 27.07 18.81 -20.48
N ALA A 321 26.91 18.81 -19.16
CA ALA A 321 26.16 19.80 -18.41
C ALA A 321 27.11 20.64 -17.55
N ILE A 322 27.02 21.95 -17.65
CA ILE A 322 27.77 22.92 -16.85
C ILE A 322 26.75 23.83 -16.19
N LYS A 323 26.81 23.94 -14.87
CA LYS A 323 25.98 24.81 -14.05
C LYS A 323 26.88 25.73 -13.23
N SER A 324 26.59 27.02 -13.25
CA SER A 324 27.21 28.02 -12.38
C SER A 324 26.13 28.94 -11.83
N GLY A 325 25.83 28.83 -10.54
CA GLY A 325 24.72 29.53 -9.88
C GLY A 325 23.37 29.29 -10.57
N SER A 326 22.83 30.33 -11.21
CA SER A 326 21.58 30.31 -11.99
C SER A 326 21.75 29.87 -13.44
N ASP A 327 22.98 29.90 -13.96
CA ASP A 327 23.26 29.70 -15.38
C ASP A 327 23.52 28.21 -15.65
N ASN A 328 22.93 27.70 -16.73
CA ASN A 328 23.01 26.30 -17.09
C ASN A 328 23.28 26.16 -18.59
N VAL A 329 24.29 25.37 -18.96
CA VAL A 329 24.63 25.03 -20.33
C VAL A 329 24.65 23.52 -20.45
N VAL A 330 23.84 22.98 -21.37
CA VAL A 330 23.83 21.54 -21.68
C VAL A 330 24.10 21.33 -23.15
N VAL A 331 25.11 20.52 -23.45
CA VAL A 331 25.46 20.06 -24.78
C VAL A 331 25.07 18.59 -24.87
N VAL A 332 24.08 18.27 -25.70
CA VAL A 332 23.59 16.89 -25.90
C VAL A 332 24.18 16.31 -27.18
N GLY A 333 24.77 15.12 -27.07
CA GLY A 333 25.30 14.35 -28.20
C GLY A 333 24.20 13.71 -29.05
N PRO A 334 24.48 13.38 -30.32
CA PRO A 334 23.50 12.89 -31.29
C PRO A 334 22.93 11.49 -31.00
N HIS A 335 23.47 10.76 -30.02
CA HIS A 335 23.02 9.42 -29.62
C HIS A 335 22.48 9.41 -28.19
N GLY A 336 21.65 10.38 -27.82
CA GLY A 336 21.00 10.43 -26.50
C GLY A 336 20.01 9.29 -26.29
N SER A 337 20.45 8.20 -25.66
CA SER A 337 19.62 7.05 -25.23
C SER A 337 18.46 7.45 -24.28
N GLY A 338 18.51 8.64 -23.69
CA GLY A 338 17.51 9.16 -22.75
C GLY A 338 16.14 9.51 -23.35
N ILE A 339 16.03 9.71 -24.67
CA ILE A 339 14.75 10.03 -25.33
C ILE A 339 13.76 8.87 -25.18
N GLY A 340 14.23 7.63 -25.25
CA GLY A 340 13.39 6.44 -25.08
C GLY A 340 12.75 6.38 -23.69
N ALA A 341 13.54 6.61 -22.63
CA ALA A 341 13.05 6.54 -21.25
C ALA A 341 12.04 7.66 -20.93
N MET A 342 12.20 8.87 -21.50
CA MET A 342 11.20 9.93 -21.40
C MET A 342 9.89 9.58 -22.09
N ILE A 343 9.93 8.90 -23.25
CA ILE A 343 8.72 8.44 -23.95
C ILE A 343 7.95 7.46 -23.07
N TYR A 344 8.63 6.53 -22.40
CA TYR A 344 7.97 5.60 -21.47
C TYR A 344 7.39 6.30 -20.25
N GLY A 345 8.12 7.23 -19.62
CA GLY A 345 7.61 8.01 -18.49
C GLY A 345 6.38 8.83 -18.85
N PHE A 346 6.39 9.49 -20.00
CA PHE A 346 5.26 10.27 -20.50
C PHE A 346 4.07 9.37 -20.87
N ALA A 347 4.31 8.23 -21.52
CA ALA A 347 3.28 7.25 -21.83
C ALA A 347 2.62 6.69 -20.57
N MET A 348 3.40 6.39 -19.53
CA MET A 348 2.90 5.93 -18.23
C MET A 348 2.03 6.99 -17.54
N LEU A 349 2.48 8.25 -17.57
CA LEU A 349 1.75 9.38 -16.99
C LEU A 349 0.42 9.61 -17.71
N VAL A 350 0.41 9.62 -19.04
CA VAL A 350 -0.81 9.75 -19.85
C VAL A 350 -1.75 8.57 -19.59
N ALA A 351 -1.24 7.34 -19.56
CA ALA A 351 -2.03 6.15 -19.26
C ALA A 351 -2.67 6.23 -17.86
N GLY A 352 -1.92 6.66 -16.84
CA GLY A 352 -2.43 6.87 -15.49
C GLY A 352 -3.53 7.95 -15.43
N ILE A 353 -3.35 9.08 -16.11
CA ILE A 353 -4.36 10.15 -16.16
C ILE A 353 -5.64 9.66 -16.85
N VAL A 354 -5.52 8.97 -17.98
CA VAL A 354 -6.67 8.39 -18.70
C VAL A 354 -7.37 7.34 -17.84
N GLY A 355 -6.61 6.51 -17.11
CA GLY A 355 -7.15 5.54 -16.16
C GLY A 355 -7.93 6.19 -15.02
N LEU A 356 -7.41 7.25 -14.41
CA LEU A 356 -8.11 8.01 -13.37
C LEU A 356 -9.37 8.68 -13.92
N TRP A 357 -9.30 9.24 -15.12
CA TRP A 357 -10.45 9.85 -15.79
C TRP A 357 -11.56 8.83 -16.05
N LEU A 358 -11.21 7.63 -16.53
CA LEU A 358 -12.15 6.52 -16.71
C LEU A 358 -12.77 6.08 -15.38
N CYS A 359 -11.96 5.96 -14.31
CA CYS A 359 -12.46 5.61 -12.98
C CYS A 359 -13.46 6.65 -12.45
N LEU A 360 -13.15 7.94 -12.58
CA LEU A 360 -14.06 9.04 -12.18
C LEU A 360 -15.35 9.02 -12.98
N TRP A 361 -15.27 8.75 -14.27
CA TRP A 361 -16.44 8.63 -15.14
C TRP A 361 -17.33 7.45 -14.72
N LEU A 362 -16.75 6.29 -14.43
CA LEU A 362 -17.45 5.12 -13.91
C LEU A 362 -18.13 5.41 -12.56
N THR A 363 -17.43 6.05 -11.62
CA THR A 363 -18.01 6.48 -10.33
C THR A 363 -19.18 7.44 -10.53
N ARG A 364 -19.10 8.35 -11.51
CA ARG A 364 -20.20 9.27 -11.81
C ARG A 364 -21.42 8.55 -12.38
N ILE A 365 -21.21 7.53 -13.20
CA ILE A 365 -22.31 6.71 -13.75
C ILE A 365 -22.98 5.90 -12.66
N THR A 366 -22.20 5.26 -11.78
CA THR A 366 -22.76 4.46 -10.68
C THR A 366 -23.53 5.33 -9.71
N TRP A 367 -23.04 6.52 -9.38
CA TRP A 367 -23.77 7.51 -8.59
C TRP A 367 -25.10 7.88 -9.26
N ARG A 368 -25.10 8.19 -10.56
CA ARG A 368 -26.33 8.51 -11.31
C ARG A 368 -27.31 7.33 -11.37
N ALA A 369 -26.83 6.10 -11.43
CA ALA A 369 -27.67 4.91 -11.41
C ALA A 369 -28.27 4.70 -10.01
N LEU A 370 -27.47 4.87 -8.96
CA LEU A 370 -27.89 4.76 -7.56
C LEU A 370 -28.95 5.81 -7.21
N VAL A 371 -28.73 7.08 -7.58
CA VAL A 371 -29.70 8.16 -7.37
C VAL A 371 -31.03 7.84 -8.06
N ARG A 372 -30.99 7.37 -9.32
CA ARG A 372 -32.20 6.96 -10.05
C ARG A 372 -32.92 5.78 -9.39
N TYR A 373 -32.16 4.82 -8.86
CA TYR A 373 -32.74 3.67 -8.14
C TYR A 373 -33.44 4.12 -6.85
N VAL A 374 -32.78 4.97 -6.04
CA VAL A 374 -33.33 5.50 -4.78
C VAL A 374 -34.56 6.37 -5.05
N GLN A 375 -34.51 7.27 -6.03
CA GLN A 375 -35.67 8.09 -6.42
C GLN A 375 -36.86 7.22 -6.79
N ARG A 376 -36.64 6.18 -7.61
CA ARG A 376 -37.73 5.27 -8.03
C ARG A 376 -38.33 4.49 -6.86
N GLN A 377 -37.51 4.11 -5.86
CA GLN A 377 -38.00 3.47 -4.64
C GLN A 377 -38.82 4.45 -3.78
N LEU A 378 -38.36 5.70 -3.65
CA LEU A 378 -39.09 6.74 -2.92
C LEU A 378 -40.44 7.02 -3.58
N ASP A 379 -40.48 7.17 -4.91
CA ASP A 379 -41.74 7.40 -5.65
C ASP A 379 -42.75 6.27 -5.43
N LEU A 380 -42.30 5.01 -5.40
CA LEU A 380 -43.15 3.85 -5.13
C LEU A 380 -43.68 3.82 -3.69
N ILE A 381 -42.88 4.27 -2.72
CA ILE A 381 -43.30 4.35 -1.31
C ILE A 381 -44.30 5.49 -1.14
N THR A 382 -44.03 6.66 -1.73
CA THR A 382 -44.93 7.81 -1.69
C THR A 382 -46.27 7.49 -2.36
N ALA A 383 -46.27 6.82 -3.52
CA ALA A 383 -47.51 6.40 -4.19
C ALA A 383 -48.38 5.47 -3.31
N ARG A 384 -47.76 4.53 -2.58
CA ARG A 384 -48.52 3.65 -1.66
C ARG A 384 -49.03 4.37 -0.41
N LEU A 385 -48.33 5.40 0.05
CA LEU A 385 -48.78 6.22 1.18
C LEU A 385 -50.00 7.06 0.79
N ASP A 386 -50.01 7.64 -0.41
CA ASP A 386 -51.16 8.40 -0.93
C ASP A 386 -52.38 7.51 -1.16
N GLU A 387 -52.22 6.31 -1.74
CA GLU A 387 -53.32 5.35 -1.91
C GLU A 387 -53.91 4.90 -0.56
N GLY A 388 -53.07 4.67 0.46
CA GLY A 388 -53.50 4.25 1.79
C GLY A 388 -54.19 5.33 2.63
N GLN A 389 -54.08 6.61 2.28
CA GLN A 389 -54.82 7.71 2.92
C GLN A 389 -56.17 8.01 2.25
N SER A 390 -56.41 7.44 1.07
CA SER A 390 -57.62 7.65 0.27
C SER A 390 -58.67 6.53 0.37
N ALA A 391 -58.38 5.48 1.14
CA ALA A 391 -59.28 4.36 1.46
C ALA A 391 -59.68 4.41 2.95
#